data_AF-A0A7L4ZGM7-F1
#
_entry.id   AF-A0A7L4ZGM7-F1
#
_cell.length_a   1.000
_cell.length_b   1.000
_cell.length_c   1.000
_cell.angle_alpha   90.00
_cell.angle_beta   90.00
_cell.angle_gamma   90.00
#
_symmetry.space_group_name_H-M   'P 1'
#
loop_
_entity.id
_entity.type
_entity.pdbx_description
1 polymer ?
#
loop_
_entity_poly.entity_id
_entity_poly.type
_entity_poly.pdbx_seq_one_letter_code
_entity_poly.pdbx_strand_id
1 'polypeptide(L)'
;MSRYSIFYNLNRKIVITTLIIISIVVLMFTLFYQYTLNLSTNDLLSYEDLVSVNKRNKLTSILASLMLIIISLLTISLYRINQIKSITNNLLSEENSELQLAKDNIESKLKKYTFLKLDKQLISSIRQYLVFFSNYVNDSKKVDIIMHASEVEGGLDIAFDFPETTTKEELQIWLDEYLGFLTAEKDNFQVNTVAEVTNEKADILILKLKNQVQHFKHSLDILKVENNLLKSHNEQISDITKLIASKGNQLFVATAENSTIINEQSNTTDKTQFIGNSFNKSEINISEIDDRIVDLIKTFSKNSKKEKKLLAELATLKSETSSEKEKKKSGSLLRKFLETCNSETAKEIIQTIAEKGEGWVQYIGTML
;
A
#
# COMPACT_ATOMS: atom_id res chain seq x y z
N MET A 1 -43.57 6.70 7.60
CA MET A 1 -44.13 7.32 6.36
C MET A 1 -42.95 7.94 5.62
N SER A 2 -42.53 7.37 4.49
CA SER A 2 -41.24 7.71 3.83
C SER A 2 -41.18 9.20 3.42
N ARG A 3 -40.05 9.89 3.69
CA ARG A 3 -39.81 11.31 3.36
C ARG A 3 -40.05 11.62 1.87
N TYR A 4 -39.88 10.62 0.98
CA TYR A 4 -40.22 10.71 -0.44
C TYR A 4 -41.72 10.93 -0.72
N SER A 5 -42.61 10.40 0.13
CA SER A 5 -44.06 10.53 -0.09
C SER A 5 -44.56 11.95 0.22
N ILE A 6 -43.88 12.67 1.12
CA ILE A 6 -44.21 14.06 1.49
C ILE A 6 -43.80 15.02 0.36
N PHE A 7 -42.58 14.87 -0.17
CA PHE A 7 -42.10 15.69 -1.29
C PHE A 7 -42.92 15.49 -2.57
N TYR A 8 -43.29 14.24 -2.87
CA TYR A 8 -44.11 13.92 -4.04
C TYR A 8 -45.53 14.52 -3.92
N ASN A 9 -46.15 14.44 -2.74
CA ASN A 9 -47.47 15.05 -2.51
C ASN A 9 -47.44 16.58 -2.59
N LEU A 10 -46.37 17.20 -2.11
CA LEU A 10 -46.22 18.66 -2.13
C LEU A 10 -46.06 19.17 -3.57
N ASN A 11 -45.19 18.55 -4.36
CA ASN A 11 -45.02 18.90 -5.78
C ASN A 11 -46.30 18.69 -6.59
N ARG A 12 -47.03 17.59 -6.34
CA ARG A 12 -48.31 17.33 -7.01
C ARG A 12 -49.36 18.40 -6.70
N LYS A 13 -49.49 18.81 -5.43
CA LYS A 13 -50.42 19.88 -5.04
C LYS A 13 -50.05 21.22 -5.65
N ILE A 14 -48.76 21.55 -5.73
CA ILE A 14 -48.29 22.78 -6.38
C ILE A 14 -48.69 22.78 -7.85
N VAL A 15 -48.34 21.74 -8.61
CA VAL A 15 -48.65 21.64 -10.05
C VAL A 15 -50.16 21.77 -10.33
N ILE A 16 -50.99 21.10 -9.53
CA ILE A 16 -52.46 21.18 -9.66
C ILE A 16 -52.96 22.60 -9.40
N THR A 17 -52.43 23.28 -8.37
CA THR A 17 -52.85 24.64 -8.04
C THR A 17 -52.47 25.61 -9.16
N THR A 18 -51.27 25.47 -9.75
CA THR A 18 -50.81 26.32 -10.87
C THR A 18 -51.68 26.11 -12.11
N LEU A 19 -52.04 24.87 -12.43
CA LEU A 19 -52.93 24.52 -13.55
C LEU A 19 -54.34 25.11 -13.39
N ILE A 20 -54.88 25.11 -12.17
CA ILE A 20 -56.19 25.72 -11.87
C ILE A 20 -56.13 27.24 -12.06
N ILE A 21 -55.07 27.89 -11.56
CA ILE A 21 -54.89 29.34 -11.71
C ILE A 21 -54.78 29.71 -13.20
N ILE A 22 -53.98 28.97 -13.99
CA ILE A 22 -53.86 29.20 -15.43
C ILE A 22 -55.20 29.04 -16.14
N SER A 23 -55.98 28.00 -15.81
CA SER A 23 -57.32 27.80 -16.40
C SER A 23 -58.28 28.95 -16.08
N ILE A 24 -58.27 29.45 -14.85
CA ILE A 24 -59.11 30.59 -14.44
C ILE A 24 -58.73 31.86 -15.21
N VAL A 25 -57.43 32.10 -15.38
CA VAL A 25 -56.92 33.27 -16.14
C VAL A 25 -57.34 33.19 -17.61
N VAL A 26 -57.22 32.01 -18.23
CA VAL A 26 -57.64 31.80 -19.63
C VAL A 26 -59.16 31.97 -19.79
N LEU A 27 -59.96 31.45 -18.85
CA LEU A 27 -61.41 31.62 -18.85
C LEU A 27 -61.81 33.09 -18.73
N MET A 28 -61.18 33.84 -17.81
CA MET A 28 -61.39 35.28 -17.64
C MET A 28 -61.02 36.06 -18.90
N PHE A 29 -59.91 35.70 -19.56
CA PHE A 29 -59.50 36.34 -20.82
C PHE A 29 -60.48 36.07 -21.96
N THR A 30 -61.04 34.85 -22.01
CA THR A 30 -62.01 34.44 -23.03
C THR A 30 -63.34 35.14 -22.83
N LEU A 31 -63.82 35.24 -21.59
CA LEU A 31 -65.03 35.99 -21.23
C LEU A 31 -64.86 37.49 -21.50
N PHE A 32 -63.68 38.04 -21.24
CA PHE A 32 -63.35 39.43 -21.57
C PHE A 32 -63.38 39.66 -23.09
N TYR A 33 -62.76 38.77 -23.87
CA TYR A 33 -62.77 38.85 -25.34
C TYR A 33 -64.19 38.80 -25.91
N GLN A 34 -65.01 37.85 -25.43
CA GLN A 34 -66.43 37.74 -25.77
C GLN A 34 -67.21 39.02 -25.43
N TYR A 35 -66.99 39.61 -24.25
CA TYR A 35 -67.64 40.84 -23.82
C TYR A 35 -67.23 42.04 -24.70
N THR A 36 -65.96 42.16 -25.07
CA THR A 36 -65.48 43.25 -25.94
C THR A 36 -66.05 43.17 -27.36
N LEU A 37 -66.22 41.95 -27.90
CA LEU A 37 -66.89 41.73 -29.19
C LEU A 37 -68.37 42.10 -29.13
N ASN A 38 -69.06 41.77 -28.04
CA ASN A 38 -70.48 42.06 -27.86
C ASN A 38 -70.77 43.56 -27.62
N LEU A 39 -69.77 44.33 -27.20
CA LEU A 39 -69.86 45.79 -27.04
C LEU A 39 -69.71 46.55 -28.37
N SER A 40 -69.18 45.89 -29.42
CA SER A 40 -68.94 46.50 -30.73
C SER A 40 -70.16 46.45 -31.66
N THR A 41 -71.19 45.66 -31.34
CA THR A 41 -72.33 45.39 -32.22
C THR A 41 -73.61 46.15 -31.86
N ASN A 42 -73.65 46.87 -30.72
CA ASN A 42 -74.82 47.66 -30.31
C ASN A 42 -74.48 49.15 -30.11
N ASP A 43 -75.30 49.98 -30.77
CA ASP A 43 -75.55 51.42 -30.56
C ASP A 43 -74.86 52.41 -31.52
N LEU A 44 -75.59 52.71 -32.59
CA LEU A 44 -75.54 53.95 -33.37
C LEU A 44 -76.48 55.00 -32.74
N LEU A 45 -76.02 56.26 -32.72
CA LEU A 45 -76.73 57.54 -32.49
C LEU A 45 -76.84 58.12 -31.04
N SER A 46 -76.11 59.24 -30.85
CA SER A 46 -76.46 60.44 -30.06
C SER A 46 -76.49 60.37 -28.51
N TYR A 47 -75.31 60.22 -27.89
CA TYR A 47 -75.02 60.58 -26.48
C TYR A 47 -73.49 60.61 -26.21
N GLU A 48 -72.69 61.22 -27.10
CA GLU A 48 -71.27 60.85 -27.25
C GLU A 48 -70.32 61.24 -26.09
N ASP A 49 -70.52 62.35 -25.38
CA ASP A 49 -69.53 62.79 -24.37
C ASP A 49 -69.74 62.19 -22.97
N LEU A 50 -70.99 62.12 -22.48
CA LEU A 50 -71.29 61.51 -21.17
C LEU A 50 -71.15 59.98 -21.19
N VAL A 51 -71.51 59.33 -22.30
CA VAL A 51 -71.31 57.87 -22.45
C VAL A 51 -69.84 57.53 -22.70
N SER A 52 -69.05 58.36 -23.40
CA SER A 52 -67.61 58.08 -23.58
C SER A 52 -66.82 58.23 -22.27
N VAL A 53 -67.15 59.20 -21.42
CA VAL A 53 -66.56 59.33 -20.07
C VAL A 53 -67.00 58.17 -19.18
N ASN A 54 -68.28 57.79 -19.20
CA ASN A 54 -68.78 56.68 -18.37
C ASN A 54 -68.26 55.30 -18.84
N LYS A 55 -68.11 55.09 -20.15
CA LYS A 55 -67.45 53.90 -20.73
C LYS A 55 -65.96 53.84 -20.36
N ARG A 56 -65.24 54.97 -20.41
CA ARG A 56 -63.84 55.06 -19.96
C ARG A 56 -63.71 54.78 -18.46
N ASN A 57 -64.56 55.36 -17.62
CA ASN A 57 -64.56 55.11 -16.17
C ASN A 57 -64.86 53.65 -15.84
N LYS A 58 -65.79 53.01 -16.57
CA LYS A 58 -66.09 51.58 -16.41
C LYS A 58 -64.92 50.70 -16.86
N LEU A 59 -64.24 51.04 -17.96
CA LEU A 59 -63.05 50.34 -18.42
C LEU A 59 -61.89 50.48 -17.42
N THR A 60 -61.66 51.69 -16.88
CA THR A 60 -60.64 51.94 -15.85
C THR A 60 -60.96 51.17 -14.56
N SER A 61 -62.23 51.10 -14.14
CA SER A 61 -62.64 50.31 -12.98
C SER A 61 -62.41 48.80 -13.18
N ILE A 62 -62.69 48.28 -14.38
CA ILE A 62 -62.45 46.87 -14.71
C ILE A 62 -60.94 46.58 -14.77
N LEU A 63 -60.16 47.45 -15.41
CA LEU A 63 -58.71 47.32 -15.49
C LEU A 63 -58.05 47.40 -14.10
N ALA A 64 -58.50 48.31 -13.24
CA ALA A 64 -58.06 48.40 -11.86
C ALA A 64 -58.39 47.13 -11.06
N SER A 65 -59.60 46.58 -11.23
CA SER A 65 -59.98 45.30 -10.60
C SER A 65 -59.10 44.14 -11.10
N LEU A 66 -58.77 44.11 -12.39
CA LEU A 66 -57.95 43.06 -12.99
C LEU A 66 -56.49 43.16 -12.52
N MET A 67 -55.95 44.38 -12.38
CA MET A 67 -54.64 44.62 -11.77
C MET A 67 -54.60 44.20 -10.30
N LEU A 68 -55.65 44.48 -9.52
CA LEU A 68 -55.73 44.03 -8.12
C LEU A 68 -55.76 42.50 -8.00
N ILE A 69 -56.44 41.80 -8.92
CA ILE A 69 -56.44 40.34 -8.97
C ILE A 69 -55.04 39.80 -9.29
N ILE A 70 -54.34 40.39 -10.28
CA ILE A 70 -52.97 40.00 -10.64
C ILE A 70 -52.00 40.23 -9.46
N ILE A 71 -52.07 41.41 -8.82
CA ILE A 71 -51.24 41.75 -7.67
C ILE A 71 -51.52 40.79 -6.51
N SER A 72 -52.79 40.46 -6.26
CA SER A 72 -53.18 39.51 -5.20
C SER A 72 -52.63 38.10 -5.47
N LEU A 73 -52.74 37.61 -6.71
CA LEU A 73 -52.19 36.31 -7.11
C LEU A 73 -50.66 36.28 -7.00
N LEU A 74 -49.99 37.35 -7.43
CA LEU A 74 -48.53 37.48 -7.33
C LEU A 74 -48.09 37.49 -5.86
N THR A 75 -48.80 38.22 -5.00
CA THR A 75 -48.51 38.31 -3.57
C THR A 75 -48.68 36.95 -2.88
N ILE A 76 -49.75 36.21 -3.19
CA ILE A 76 -49.98 34.86 -2.66
C ILE A 76 -48.90 33.88 -3.16
N SER A 77 -48.48 33.99 -4.42
CA SER A 77 -47.41 33.17 -4.98
C SER A 77 -46.06 33.43 -4.30
N LEU A 78 -45.69 34.71 -4.16
CA LEU A 78 -44.47 35.14 -3.46
C LEU A 78 -44.47 34.69 -1.99
N TYR A 79 -45.60 34.81 -1.30
CA TYR A 79 -45.75 34.33 0.07
C TYR A 79 -45.50 32.82 0.19
N ARG A 80 -46.08 32.01 -0.71
CA ARG A 80 -45.85 30.57 -0.73
C ARG A 80 -44.40 30.20 -1.05
N ILE A 81 -43.77 30.89 -2.01
CA ILE A 81 -42.35 30.66 -2.35
C ILE A 81 -41.47 30.93 -1.13
N ASN A 82 -41.70 32.04 -0.43
CA ASN A 82 -40.93 32.39 0.78
C ASN A 82 -41.14 31.38 1.91
N GLN A 83 -42.37 30.87 2.09
CA GLN A 83 -42.61 29.79 3.07
C GLN A 83 -41.85 28.51 2.74
N ILE A 84 -41.87 28.07 1.47
CA ILE A 84 -41.12 26.87 1.04
C ILE A 84 -39.63 27.08 1.29
N LYS A 85 -39.08 28.25 0.92
CA LYS A 85 -37.66 28.58 1.15
C LYS A 85 -37.30 28.51 2.64
N SER A 86 -38.16 29.04 3.52
CA SER A 86 -37.96 28.96 4.97
C SER A 86 -37.94 27.52 5.46
N ILE A 87 -38.90 26.69 5.05
CA ILE A 87 -38.96 25.27 5.42
C ILE A 87 -37.72 24.51 4.91
N THR A 88 -37.33 24.71 3.65
CA THR A 88 -36.15 24.07 3.08
C THR A 88 -34.87 24.48 3.81
N ASN A 89 -34.71 25.76 4.14
CA ASN A 89 -33.54 26.23 4.89
C ASN A 89 -33.49 25.63 6.30
N ASN A 90 -34.64 25.53 6.98
CA ASN A 90 -34.70 24.90 8.30
C ASN A 90 -34.34 23.41 8.22
N LEU A 91 -34.87 22.68 7.23
CA LEU A 91 -34.53 21.27 7.02
C LEU A 91 -33.05 21.07 6.69
N LEU A 92 -32.47 21.92 5.84
CA LEU A 92 -31.03 21.89 5.53
C LEU A 92 -30.19 22.21 6.76
N SER A 93 -30.63 23.15 7.61
CA SER A 93 -29.94 23.47 8.86
C SER A 93 -29.98 22.31 9.84
N GLU A 94 -31.13 21.64 9.97
CA GLU A 94 -31.30 20.45 10.81
C GLU A 94 -30.43 19.30 10.29
N GLU A 95 -30.48 19.00 8.99
CA GLU A 95 -29.66 17.95 8.35
C GLU A 95 -28.15 18.25 8.48
N ASN A 96 -27.73 19.51 8.32
CA ASN A 96 -26.35 19.91 8.56
C ASN A 96 -25.94 19.72 10.02
N SER A 97 -26.82 19.99 10.98
CA SER A 97 -26.54 19.76 12.40
C SER A 97 -26.46 18.27 12.74
N GLU A 98 -27.32 17.44 12.16
CA GLU A 98 -27.26 15.97 12.29
C GLU A 98 -25.97 15.42 11.65
N LEU A 99 -25.58 15.94 10.48
CA LEU A 99 -24.32 15.59 9.81
C LEU A 99 -23.11 16.01 10.62
N GLN A 100 -23.12 17.19 11.25
CA GLN A 100 -22.07 17.62 12.15
C GLN A 100 -22.01 16.72 13.38
N LEU A 101 -23.14 16.38 14.02
CA LEU A 101 -23.16 15.44 15.14
C LEU A 101 -22.70 14.05 14.74
N ALA A 102 -23.07 13.56 13.54
CA ALA A 102 -22.60 12.29 13.02
C ALA A 102 -21.10 12.33 12.72
N LYS A 103 -20.61 13.43 12.13
CA LYS A 103 -19.20 13.68 11.87
C LYS A 103 -18.40 13.77 13.16
N ASP A 104 -18.85 14.52 14.16
CA ASP A 104 -18.21 14.68 15.46
C ASP A 104 -18.22 13.36 16.25
N ASN A 105 -19.30 12.57 16.14
CA ASN A 105 -19.34 11.20 16.66
C ASN A 105 -18.41 10.24 15.92
N ILE A 106 -18.23 10.44 14.61
CA ILE A 106 -17.27 9.66 13.82
C ILE A 106 -15.85 10.10 14.15
N GLU A 107 -15.57 11.40 14.31
CA GLU A 107 -14.28 11.96 14.70
C GLU A 107 -13.91 11.58 16.14
N SER A 108 -14.86 11.54 17.07
CA SER A 108 -14.66 11.04 18.42
C SER A 108 -14.46 9.53 18.47
N LYS A 109 -15.06 8.79 17.53
CA LYS A 109 -14.84 7.35 17.32
C LYS A 109 -13.70 7.02 16.34
N LEU A 110 -13.07 8.03 15.72
CA LEU A 110 -12.05 7.80 14.71
C LEU A 110 -10.75 7.49 15.41
N LYS A 111 -10.45 6.19 15.41
CA LYS A 111 -9.12 5.59 15.50
C LYS A 111 -8.11 6.57 14.92
N LYS A 112 -7.22 7.12 15.75
CA LYS A 112 -6.33 8.19 15.30
C LYS A 112 -5.25 7.60 14.38
N TYR A 113 -5.40 7.83 13.07
CA TYR A 113 -4.43 7.45 12.05
C TYR A 113 -3.20 8.38 12.12
N THR A 114 -2.01 7.81 12.27
CA THR A 114 -0.74 8.52 12.15
C THR A 114 0.05 7.87 11.02
N PHE A 115 0.25 8.63 9.94
CA PHE A 115 1.10 8.22 8.85
C PHE A 115 2.56 8.50 9.20
N LEU A 116 3.37 7.44 9.24
CA LEU A 116 4.82 7.52 9.39
C LEU A 116 5.47 7.25 8.04
N LYS A 117 6.09 8.29 7.47
CA LYS A 117 6.95 8.11 6.30
C LYS A 117 8.22 7.37 6.72
N LEU A 118 8.46 6.21 6.13
CA LEU A 118 9.56 5.32 6.49
C LEU A 118 10.22 4.77 5.22
N ASP A 119 11.52 4.46 5.31
CA ASP A 119 12.18 3.68 4.26
C ASP A 119 11.52 2.31 4.19
N LYS A 120 11.21 1.84 2.98
CA LYS A 120 10.59 0.55 2.71
C LYS A 120 11.31 -0.60 3.42
N GLN A 121 12.62 -0.52 3.56
CA GLN A 121 13.43 -1.54 4.22
C GLN A 121 13.14 -1.65 5.73
N LEU A 122 12.76 -0.54 6.37
CA LEU A 122 12.54 -0.47 7.82
C LEU A 122 11.10 -0.77 8.24
N ILE A 123 10.15 -0.75 7.30
CA ILE A 123 8.72 -0.87 7.58
C ILE A 123 8.40 -2.15 8.35
N SER A 124 8.94 -3.30 7.91
CA SER A 124 8.65 -4.59 8.53
C SER A 124 9.13 -4.64 9.99
N SER A 125 10.37 -4.21 10.24
CA SER A 125 10.98 -4.22 11.59
C SER A 125 10.24 -3.28 12.53
N ILE A 126 9.90 -2.08 12.06
CA ILE A 126 9.16 -1.08 12.84
C ILE A 126 7.75 -1.59 13.13
N ARG A 127 7.03 -2.13 12.13
CA ARG A 127 5.70 -2.71 12.32
C ARG A 127 5.72 -3.81 13.38
N GLN A 128 6.68 -4.74 13.30
CA GLN A 128 6.77 -5.85 14.24
C GLN A 128 7.01 -5.37 15.68
N TYR A 129 7.88 -4.37 15.87
CA TYR A 129 8.10 -3.77 17.19
C TYR A 129 6.86 -3.04 17.71
N LEU A 130 6.17 -2.30 16.85
CA LEU A 130 4.99 -1.52 17.22
C LEU A 130 3.80 -2.39 17.58
N VAL A 131 3.58 -3.53 16.92
CA VAL A 131 2.47 -4.46 17.24
C VAL A 131 2.51 -4.92 18.71
N PHE A 132 3.69 -4.98 19.33
CA PHE A 132 3.81 -5.34 20.74
C PHE A 132 3.32 -4.24 21.71
N PHE A 133 3.15 -3.01 21.24
CA PHE A 133 2.70 -1.87 22.07
C PHE A 133 1.36 -2.14 22.78
N SER A 134 0.40 -2.78 22.09
CA SER A 134 -0.87 -3.19 22.69
C SER A 134 -0.68 -4.08 23.92
N ASN A 135 0.21 -5.05 23.83
CA ASN A 135 0.51 -5.94 24.96
C ASN A 135 1.20 -5.18 26.09
N TYR A 136 2.10 -4.26 25.75
CA TYR A 136 2.76 -3.42 26.75
C TYR A 136 1.75 -2.57 27.54
N VAL A 137 0.79 -1.92 26.88
CA VAL A 137 -0.22 -1.09 27.55
C VAL A 137 -1.15 -1.94 28.41
N ASN A 138 -1.59 -3.10 27.92
CA ASN A 138 -2.42 -4.01 28.72
C ASN A 138 -1.67 -4.55 29.95
N ASP A 139 -0.42 -5.01 29.75
CA ASP A 139 0.39 -5.61 30.82
C ASP A 139 0.78 -4.55 31.88
N SER A 140 1.07 -3.30 31.49
CA SER A 140 1.53 -2.22 32.40
C SER A 140 0.44 -1.30 32.95
N LYS A 141 -0.56 -0.95 32.14
CA LYS A 141 -1.61 0.04 32.47
C LYS A 141 -2.98 -0.59 32.69
N LYS A 142 -3.16 -1.89 32.36
CA LYS A 142 -4.44 -2.63 32.47
C LYS A 142 -5.55 -2.04 31.59
N VAL A 143 -5.16 -1.38 30.50
CA VAL A 143 -6.06 -0.82 29.49
C VAL A 143 -5.94 -1.68 28.23
N ASP A 144 -7.08 -2.14 27.72
CA ASP A 144 -7.13 -2.87 26.47
C ASP A 144 -7.12 -1.89 25.29
N ILE A 145 -6.06 -1.95 24.48
CA ILE A 145 -5.94 -1.16 23.25
C ILE A 145 -5.54 -2.07 22.09
N ILE A 146 -6.03 -1.75 20.89
CA ILE A 146 -5.66 -2.47 19.67
C ILE A 146 -4.94 -1.50 18.74
N MET A 147 -3.66 -1.74 18.53
CA MET A 147 -2.87 -1.04 17.53
C MET A 147 -3.00 -1.72 16.17
N HIS A 148 -3.43 -0.96 15.17
CA HIS A 148 -3.44 -1.37 13.78
C HIS A 148 -2.25 -0.73 13.09
N ALA A 149 -1.34 -1.54 12.53
CA ALA A 149 -0.18 -1.05 11.80
C ALA A 149 -0.15 -1.69 10.41
N SER A 150 -0.48 -0.89 9.39
CA SER A 150 -0.61 -1.34 8.00
C SER A 150 0.45 -0.71 7.12
N GLU A 151 1.08 -1.52 6.27
CA GLU A 151 2.05 -1.04 5.28
C GLU A 151 1.31 -0.37 4.12
N VAL A 152 1.75 0.84 3.80
CA VAL A 152 1.19 1.67 2.73
C VAL A 152 2.33 2.18 1.84
N GLU A 153 2.00 2.68 0.65
CA GLU A 153 3.02 3.19 -0.26
C GLU A 153 3.81 4.34 0.40
N GLY A 154 5.12 4.12 0.60
CA GLY A 154 6.03 5.11 1.18
C GLY A 154 6.02 5.20 2.71
N GLY A 155 5.38 4.27 3.44
CA GLY A 155 5.41 4.30 4.90
C GLY A 155 4.53 3.29 5.62
N LEU A 156 4.23 3.61 6.88
CA LEU A 156 3.37 2.82 7.76
C LEU A 156 2.22 3.70 8.23
N ASP A 157 1.00 3.20 8.09
CA ASP A 157 -0.19 3.80 8.67
C ASP A 157 -0.51 3.13 10.01
N ILE A 158 -0.69 3.93 11.05
CA ILE A 158 -0.91 3.47 12.42
C ILE A 158 -2.23 3.99 12.92
N ALA A 159 -3.11 3.11 13.40
CA ALA A 159 -4.33 3.49 14.09
C ALA A 159 -4.43 2.79 15.45
N PHE A 160 -5.23 3.36 16.35
CA PHE A 160 -5.47 2.79 17.66
C PHE A 160 -6.96 2.71 17.95
N ASP A 161 -7.39 1.56 18.46
CA ASP A 161 -8.65 1.38 19.15
C ASP A 161 -8.37 1.42 20.65
N PHE A 162 -9.03 2.31 21.38
CA PHE A 162 -8.90 2.44 22.81
C PHE A 162 -10.26 2.81 23.43
N PRO A 163 -10.52 2.44 24.69
CA PRO A 163 -11.81 2.70 25.34
C PRO A 163 -12.04 4.20 25.56
N GLU A 164 -13.30 4.62 25.68
CA GLU A 164 -13.68 6.03 25.92
C GLU A 164 -13.08 6.61 27.22
N THR A 165 -12.67 5.75 28.15
CA THR A 165 -12.01 6.12 29.40
C THR A 165 -10.56 6.59 29.21
N THR A 166 -9.96 6.29 28.06
CA THR A 166 -8.56 6.61 27.76
C THR A 166 -8.49 7.81 26.85
N THR A 167 -7.70 8.81 27.26
CA THR A 167 -7.49 10.03 26.47
C THR A 167 -6.36 9.84 25.45
N LYS A 168 -6.36 10.71 24.44
CA LYS A 168 -5.32 10.72 23.41
C LYS A 168 -3.96 11.07 23.99
N GLU A 169 -3.94 11.96 24.97
CA GLU A 169 -2.74 12.44 25.66
C GLU A 169 -2.10 11.32 26.46
N GLU A 170 -2.90 10.51 27.17
CA GLU A 170 -2.40 9.32 27.88
C GLU A 170 -1.79 8.29 26.93
N LEU A 171 -2.48 7.99 25.82
CA LEU A 171 -1.97 7.06 24.82
C LEU A 171 -0.65 7.53 24.21
N GLN A 172 -0.51 8.84 23.97
CA GLN A 172 0.72 9.43 23.49
C GLN A 172 1.86 9.32 24.52
N ILE A 173 1.59 9.60 25.79
CA ILE A 173 2.57 9.43 26.87
C ILE A 173 3.04 7.97 26.94
N TRP A 174 2.13 7.00 26.83
CA TRP A 174 2.50 5.58 26.87
C TRP A 174 3.29 5.16 25.64
N LEU A 175 2.95 5.68 24.46
CA LEU A 175 3.70 5.43 23.24
C LEU A 175 5.11 6.02 23.33
N ASP A 176 5.25 7.24 23.85
CA ASP A 176 6.55 7.88 24.05
C ASP A 176 7.40 7.13 25.08
N GLU A 177 6.79 6.68 26.19
CA GLU A 177 7.43 5.79 27.17
C GLU A 177 7.93 4.50 26.48
N TYR A 178 7.06 3.87 25.68
CA TYR A 178 7.38 2.65 24.95
C TYR A 178 8.52 2.82 23.95
N LEU A 179 8.48 3.88 23.13
CA LEU A 179 9.52 4.18 22.15
C LEU A 179 10.84 4.58 22.84
N GLY A 180 10.78 5.18 24.02
CA GLY A 180 11.96 5.50 24.84
C GLY A 180 12.86 4.29 25.12
N PHE A 181 12.28 3.10 25.21
CA PHE A 181 13.03 1.85 25.43
C PHE A 181 13.98 1.48 24.29
N LEU A 182 13.76 2.00 23.08
CA LEU A 182 14.71 1.81 21.97
C LEU A 182 16.05 2.49 22.26
N THR A 183 16.00 3.62 22.97
CA THR A 183 17.16 4.46 23.32
C THR A 183 17.76 4.13 24.69
N ALA A 184 17.04 3.37 25.53
CA ALA A 184 17.51 2.97 26.84
C ALA A 184 18.79 2.11 26.77
N GLU A 185 19.69 2.32 27.73
CA GLU A 185 20.85 1.47 27.94
C GLU A 185 20.40 0.05 28.34
N LYS A 186 21.22 -0.97 28.02
CA LYS A 186 20.85 -2.40 28.06
C LYS A 186 20.25 -2.86 29.40
N ASP A 187 20.59 -2.20 30.50
CA ASP A 187 20.24 -2.66 31.85
C ASP A 187 19.23 -1.77 32.60
N ASN A 188 18.91 -0.58 32.10
CA ASN A 188 18.07 0.41 32.81
C ASN A 188 16.63 0.48 32.27
N PHE A 189 15.97 -0.66 32.17
CA PHE A 189 14.54 -0.70 31.84
C PHE A 189 13.71 -0.47 33.09
N GLN A 190 13.15 0.73 33.22
CA GLN A 190 12.12 1.03 34.22
C GLN A 190 10.79 1.17 33.51
N VAL A 191 9.81 0.35 33.91
CA VAL A 191 8.45 0.40 33.36
C VAL A 191 7.54 1.02 34.40
N ASN A 192 6.79 2.05 34.02
CA ASN A 192 5.79 2.63 34.90
C ASN A 192 4.54 1.75 34.87
N THR A 193 4.18 1.13 36.00
CA THR A 193 2.99 0.28 36.10
C THR A 193 1.93 0.89 37.01
N VAL A 194 0.66 0.59 36.75
CA VAL A 194 -0.43 0.90 37.68
C VAL A 194 -0.33 0.03 38.93
N ALA A 195 -0.91 0.47 40.05
CA ALA A 195 -0.81 -0.20 41.35
C ALA A 195 -1.31 -1.66 41.37
N GLU A 196 -2.15 -2.03 40.39
CA GLU A 196 -2.72 -3.38 40.23
C GLU A 196 -1.73 -4.41 39.64
N VAL A 197 -0.62 -3.95 39.06
CA VAL A 197 0.42 -4.81 38.50
C VAL A 197 1.39 -5.19 39.61
N THR A 198 1.51 -6.50 39.88
CA THR A 198 2.49 -7.02 40.85
C THR A 198 3.92 -6.89 40.32
N ASN A 199 4.90 -6.80 41.22
CA ASN A 199 6.32 -6.73 40.85
C ASN A 199 6.74 -7.86 39.92
N GLU A 200 6.29 -9.09 40.18
CA GLU A 200 6.58 -10.26 39.32
C GLU A 200 6.05 -10.10 37.89
N LYS A 201 4.84 -9.53 37.73
CA LYS A 201 4.27 -9.25 36.41
C LYS A 201 5.03 -8.12 35.71
N ALA A 202 5.49 -7.12 36.45
CA ALA A 202 6.34 -6.05 35.93
C ALA A 202 7.70 -6.61 35.46
N ASP A 203 8.33 -7.52 36.22
CA ASP A 203 9.58 -8.17 35.83
C ASP A 203 9.43 -9.00 34.55
N ILE A 204 8.34 -9.75 34.43
CA ILE A 204 8.01 -10.49 33.20
C ILE A 204 7.84 -9.53 32.03
N LEU A 205 7.15 -8.41 32.22
CA LEU A 205 6.97 -7.40 31.17
C LEU A 205 8.31 -6.79 30.74
N ILE A 206 9.18 -6.46 31.70
CA ILE A 206 10.54 -5.97 31.42
C ILE A 206 11.31 -7.00 30.58
N LEU A 207 11.24 -8.29 30.92
CA LEU A 207 11.90 -9.34 30.14
C LEU A 207 11.35 -9.45 28.71
N LYS A 208 10.01 -9.44 28.54
CA LYS A 208 9.39 -9.44 27.21
C LYS A 208 9.84 -8.23 26.40
N LEU A 209 9.83 -7.05 27.01
CA LEU A 209 10.20 -5.79 26.38
C LEU A 209 11.68 -5.75 25.97
N LYS A 210 12.59 -6.21 26.84
CA LYS A 210 14.01 -6.37 26.52
C LYS A 210 14.19 -7.27 25.31
N ASN A 211 13.48 -8.39 25.25
CA ASN A 211 13.53 -9.30 24.11
C ASN A 211 13.04 -8.63 22.81
N GLN A 212 11.94 -7.88 22.86
CA GLN A 212 11.42 -7.16 21.69
C GLN A 212 12.38 -6.07 21.18
N VAL A 213 12.93 -5.26 22.10
CA VAL A 213 13.93 -4.24 21.75
C VAL A 213 15.19 -4.88 21.15
N GLN A 214 15.62 -6.00 21.72
CA GLN A 214 16.77 -6.75 21.20
C GLN A 214 16.48 -7.27 19.78
N HIS A 215 15.33 -7.90 19.55
CA HIS A 215 14.94 -8.36 18.21
C HIS A 215 14.91 -7.23 17.19
N PHE A 216 14.33 -6.08 17.56
CA PHE A 216 14.31 -4.90 16.71
C PHE A 216 15.72 -4.40 16.36
N LYS A 217 16.61 -4.28 17.36
CA LYS A 217 18.01 -3.87 17.14
C LYS A 217 18.76 -4.82 16.20
N HIS A 218 18.61 -6.14 16.37
CA HIS A 218 19.21 -7.12 15.47
C HIS A 218 18.69 -6.99 14.04
N SER A 219 17.38 -6.78 13.88
CA SER A 219 16.77 -6.57 12.56
C SER A 219 17.33 -5.33 11.88
N LEU A 220 17.52 -4.22 12.61
CA LEU A 220 18.16 -3.02 12.06
C LEU A 220 19.61 -3.25 11.65
N ASP A 221 20.37 -4.02 12.43
CA ASP A 221 21.78 -4.28 12.11
C ASP A 221 21.92 -5.16 10.87
N ILE A 222 21.02 -6.15 10.69
CA ILE A 222 20.94 -6.94 9.45
C ILE A 222 20.66 -6.01 8.25
N LEU A 223 19.65 -5.14 8.35
CA LEU A 223 19.29 -4.22 7.27
C LEU A 223 20.44 -3.27 6.90
N LYS A 224 21.22 -2.79 7.88
CA LYS A 224 22.41 -1.97 7.60
C LYS A 224 23.46 -2.74 6.82
N VAL A 225 23.72 -3.99 7.18
CA VAL A 225 24.70 -4.84 6.48
C VAL A 225 24.22 -5.13 5.05
N GLU A 226 22.95 -5.47 4.88
CA GLU A 226 22.34 -5.68 3.55
C GLU A 226 22.42 -4.42 2.68
N ASN A 227 22.11 -3.24 3.24
CA ASN A 227 22.20 -1.98 2.51
C ASN A 227 23.64 -1.66 2.07
N ASN A 228 24.62 -1.88 2.96
CA ASN A 228 26.03 -1.73 2.62
C ASN A 228 26.47 -2.69 1.50
N LEU A 229 26.00 -3.94 1.54
CA LEU A 229 26.26 -4.93 0.50
C LEU A 229 25.66 -4.51 -0.85
N LEU A 230 24.39 -4.07 -0.86
CA LEU A 230 23.71 -3.58 -2.04
C LEU A 230 24.41 -2.36 -2.64
N LYS A 231 24.89 -1.44 -1.80
CA LYS A 231 25.68 -0.29 -2.24
C LYS A 231 26.98 -0.74 -2.90
N SER A 232 27.70 -1.69 -2.30
CA SER A 232 28.92 -2.26 -2.88
C SER A 232 28.65 -2.93 -4.23
N HIS A 233 27.54 -3.66 -4.38
CA HIS A 233 27.18 -4.27 -5.67
C HIS A 233 26.85 -3.20 -6.73
N ASN A 234 26.14 -2.14 -6.35
CA ASN A 234 25.83 -1.03 -7.26
C ASN A 234 27.10 -0.30 -7.71
N GLU A 235 28.07 -0.12 -6.83
CA GLU A 235 29.39 0.45 -7.17
C GLU A 235 30.13 -0.45 -8.18
N GLN A 236 30.16 -1.77 -7.94
CA GLN A 236 30.75 -2.73 -8.87
C GLN A 236 30.08 -2.69 -10.25
N ILE A 237 28.74 -2.66 -10.31
CA ILE A 237 27.99 -2.55 -11.56
C ILE A 237 28.28 -1.23 -12.26
N SER A 238 28.37 -0.13 -11.50
CA SER A 238 28.73 1.18 -12.04
C SER A 238 30.12 1.15 -12.69
N ASP A 239 31.09 0.53 -12.02
CA ASP A 239 32.46 0.43 -12.52
C ASP A 239 32.56 -0.50 -13.74
N ILE A 240 31.82 -1.62 -13.76
CA ILE A 240 31.67 -2.46 -14.95
C ILE A 240 31.06 -1.66 -16.10
N THR A 241 30.02 -0.86 -15.82
CA THR A 241 29.34 -0.03 -16.84
C THR A 241 30.28 1.02 -17.41
N LYS A 242 31.06 1.71 -16.56
CA LYS A 242 32.10 2.66 -16.99
C LYS A 242 33.18 1.96 -17.82
N LEU A 243 33.59 0.77 -17.41
CA LEU A 243 34.59 -0.02 -18.13
C LEU A 243 34.07 -0.40 -19.53
N ILE A 244 32.83 -0.90 -19.64
CA ILE A 244 32.18 -1.21 -20.91
C ILE A 244 32.06 0.05 -21.77
N ALA A 245 31.57 1.16 -21.21
CA ALA A 245 31.44 2.43 -21.93
C ALA A 245 32.80 2.96 -22.42
N SER A 246 33.86 2.82 -21.62
CA SER A 246 35.23 3.22 -21.99
C SER A 246 35.86 2.32 -23.06
N LYS A 247 35.38 1.08 -23.20
CA LYS A 247 35.88 0.08 -24.16
C LYS A 247 34.94 -0.18 -25.34
N GLY A 248 33.91 0.64 -25.53
CA GLY A 248 32.90 0.48 -26.57
C GLY A 248 33.44 0.34 -28.00
N ASN A 249 34.65 0.83 -28.27
CA ASN A 249 35.31 0.72 -29.58
C ASN A 249 36.16 -0.55 -29.78
N GLN A 250 36.24 -1.46 -28.80
CA GLN A 250 37.09 -2.66 -28.86
C GLN A 250 36.31 -3.98 -28.67
N LEU A 251 34.98 -3.94 -28.53
CA LEU A 251 34.25 -5.09 -27.97
C LEU A 251 33.79 -6.16 -28.97
N PHE A 252 34.09 -6.04 -30.27
CA PHE A 252 33.74 -7.11 -31.23
C PHE A 252 34.85 -7.37 -32.24
N VAL A 253 35.72 -8.32 -31.90
CA VAL A 253 36.32 -9.22 -32.90
C VAL A 253 35.97 -10.63 -32.48
N ALA A 254 34.89 -11.16 -33.04
CA ALA A 254 34.64 -12.59 -33.00
C ALA A 254 35.65 -13.24 -33.95
N THR A 255 36.74 -13.80 -33.42
CA THR A 255 37.63 -14.66 -34.21
C THR A 255 36.93 -16.00 -34.41
N ALA A 256 36.06 -16.07 -35.42
CA ALA A 256 35.78 -17.32 -36.10
C ALA A 256 37.05 -17.70 -36.88
N GLU A 257 37.61 -18.86 -36.54
CA GLU A 257 38.51 -19.66 -37.37
C GLU A 257 39.36 -18.91 -38.39
N ASN A 258 40.55 -18.46 -37.97
CA ASN A 258 41.81 -18.82 -38.62
C ASN A 258 42.99 -18.16 -37.91
N SER A 259 44.03 -18.96 -37.74
CA SER A 259 45.34 -18.57 -37.23
C SER A 259 45.96 -17.39 -38.00
N THR A 260 46.73 -16.59 -37.26
CA THR A 260 47.62 -15.48 -37.65
C THR A 260 46.98 -14.09 -37.64
N ILE A 261 47.72 -13.10 -37.08
CA ILE A 261 47.36 -11.70 -36.74
C ILE A 261 46.86 -11.63 -35.27
N ILE A 262 47.60 -11.22 -34.22
CA ILE A 262 48.68 -10.22 -34.05
C ILE A 262 49.58 -10.58 -32.85
N ASN A 263 50.89 -10.59 -33.06
CA ASN A 263 51.94 -10.65 -32.03
C ASN A 263 52.21 -9.27 -31.38
N GLU A 264 51.19 -8.55 -30.91
CA GLU A 264 51.36 -7.24 -30.23
C GLU A 264 50.40 -7.04 -29.04
N GLN A 265 50.24 -8.07 -28.21
CA GLN A 265 49.62 -7.92 -26.90
C GLN A 265 50.48 -8.53 -25.78
N SER A 266 51.78 -8.24 -25.81
CA SER A 266 52.69 -8.57 -24.70
C SER A 266 52.79 -7.48 -23.62
N ASN A 267 52.01 -6.39 -23.67
CA ASN A 267 52.12 -5.30 -22.70
C ASN A 267 50.77 -4.70 -22.25
N THR A 268 49.84 -5.53 -21.79
CA THR A 268 48.77 -5.06 -20.91
C THR A 268 48.71 -5.92 -19.65
N THR A 269 49.23 -5.34 -18.57
CA THR A 269 49.11 -5.76 -17.16
C THR A 269 47.74 -6.35 -16.83
N ASP A 270 47.71 -7.58 -16.28
CA ASP A 270 46.84 -8.21 -15.26
C ASP A 270 45.34 -7.82 -15.08
N LYS A 271 44.76 -6.98 -15.93
CA LYS A 271 43.39 -6.42 -15.77
C LYS A 271 42.46 -6.76 -16.91
N THR A 272 42.92 -7.45 -17.96
CA THR A 272 42.11 -7.83 -19.12
C THR A 272 41.48 -9.23 -19.01
N GLN A 273 41.88 -10.06 -18.03
CA GLN A 273 41.25 -11.36 -17.77
C GLN A 273 39.91 -11.28 -16.99
N PHE A 274 39.52 -10.10 -16.51
CA PHE A 274 38.35 -9.97 -15.61
C PHE A 274 36.98 -10.01 -16.32
N ILE A 275 36.93 -9.68 -17.61
CA ILE A 275 35.65 -9.48 -18.31
C ILE A 275 35.06 -10.81 -18.84
N GLY A 276 35.89 -11.79 -19.21
CA GLY A 276 35.41 -13.12 -19.63
C GLY A 276 34.84 -13.96 -18.48
N ASN A 277 35.36 -13.81 -17.26
CA ASN A 277 34.94 -14.59 -16.09
C ASN A 277 33.69 -14.04 -15.39
N SER A 278 33.20 -12.86 -15.77
CA SER A 278 32.08 -12.20 -15.08
C SER A 278 30.71 -12.49 -15.73
N PHE A 279 30.68 -12.87 -17.01
CA PHE A 279 29.44 -13.21 -17.72
C PHE A 279 29.08 -14.71 -17.66
N ASN A 280 30.01 -15.58 -17.26
CA ASN A 280 29.75 -17.01 -17.03
C ASN A 280 29.36 -17.36 -15.59
N LYS A 281 29.07 -16.37 -14.72
CA LYS A 281 28.75 -16.59 -13.30
C LYS A 281 27.25 -16.65 -12.97
N SER A 282 26.36 -16.58 -13.96
CA SER A 282 24.91 -16.75 -13.76
C SER A 282 24.40 -18.18 -13.98
N GLU A 283 25.27 -19.10 -14.35
CA GLU A 283 25.04 -20.54 -14.19
C GLU A 283 26.08 -21.03 -13.19
N ILE A 284 25.67 -21.83 -12.20
CA ILE A 284 26.58 -22.40 -11.21
C ILE A 284 27.70 -23.09 -11.97
N ASN A 285 28.89 -22.50 -11.89
CA ASN A 285 30.05 -22.95 -12.61
C ASN A 285 30.38 -24.32 -12.03
N ILE A 286 30.22 -25.36 -12.83
CA ILE A 286 30.48 -26.76 -12.48
C ILE A 286 31.90 -26.95 -11.91
N SER A 287 32.83 -26.05 -12.23
CA SER A 287 34.17 -26.01 -11.61
C SER A 287 34.14 -25.77 -10.09
N GLU A 288 33.08 -25.17 -9.54
CA GLU A 288 32.95 -24.88 -8.11
C GLU A 288 32.62 -26.14 -7.29
N ILE A 289 31.87 -27.10 -7.84
CA ILE A 289 31.61 -28.40 -7.19
C ILE A 289 32.93 -29.17 -7.07
N ASP A 290 33.76 -29.09 -8.11
CA ASP A 290 35.06 -29.74 -8.16
C ASP A 290 36.01 -29.22 -7.10
N ASP A 291 36.14 -27.90 -7.02
CA ASP A 291 36.99 -27.23 -6.03
C ASP A 291 36.50 -27.53 -4.62
N ARG A 292 35.18 -27.52 -4.40
CA ARG A 292 34.58 -27.85 -3.09
C ARG A 292 34.79 -29.31 -2.69
N ILE A 293 34.70 -30.27 -3.61
CA ILE A 293 34.99 -31.69 -3.33
C ILE A 293 36.48 -31.86 -3.02
N VAL A 294 37.37 -31.21 -3.78
CA VAL A 294 38.82 -31.24 -3.54
C VAL A 294 39.15 -30.67 -2.16
N ASP A 295 38.54 -29.55 -1.79
CA ASP A 295 38.74 -28.91 -0.48
C ASP A 295 38.20 -29.77 0.66
N LEU A 296 37.06 -30.43 0.50
CA LEU A 296 36.57 -31.40 1.48
C LEU A 296 37.53 -32.59 1.62
N ILE A 297 38.04 -33.13 0.52
CA ILE A 297 39.01 -34.24 0.54
C ILE A 297 40.26 -33.82 1.30
N LYS A 298 40.82 -32.65 1.02
CA LYS A 298 42.00 -32.12 1.72
C LYS A 298 41.72 -31.85 3.21
N THR A 299 40.56 -31.31 3.52
CA THR A 299 40.19 -30.91 4.89
C THR A 299 39.91 -32.13 5.80
N PHE A 300 39.22 -33.14 5.30
CA PHE A 300 38.76 -34.28 6.11
C PHE A 300 39.61 -35.54 5.95
N SER A 301 40.51 -35.61 4.97
CA SER A 301 41.45 -36.72 4.86
C SER A 301 42.66 -36.51 5.78
N LYS A 302 42.58 -37.00 7.02
CA LYS A 302 43.67 -36.98 8.02
C LYS A 302 44.97 -37.70 7.57
N ASN A 303 44.99 -38.36 6.41
CA ASN A 303 46.13 -39.15 5.92
C ASN A 303 46.41 -38.83 4.44
N SER A 304 47.64 -38.41 4.11
CA SER A 304 48.08 -38.09 2.74
C SER A 304 47.89 -39.24 1.75
N LYS A 305 47.98 -40.51 2.20
CA LYS A 305 47.72 -41.68 1.36
C LYS A 305 46.23 -41.83 1.00
N LYS A 306 45.33 -41.49 1.94
CA LYS A 306 43.88 -41.54 1.72
C LYS A 306 43.41 -40.37 0.85
N GLU A 307 44.04 -39.20 1.01
CA GLU A 307 43.79 -38.00 0.21
C GLU A 307 44.15 -38.23 -1.26
N LYS A 308 45.39 -38.67 -1.52
CA LYS A 308 45.85 -39.00 -2.88
C LYS A 308 44.97 -40.06 -3.55
N LYS A 309 44.48 -41.04 -2.78
CA LYS A 309 43.55 -42.04 -3.28
C LYS A 309 42.21 -41.41 -3.68
N LEU A 310 41.60 -40.59 -2.83
CA LEU A 310 40.32 -39.95 -3.13
C LEU A 310 40.41 -38.97 -4.32
N LEU A 311 41.52 -38.25 -4.45
CA LEU A 311 41.78 -37.37 -5.60
C LEU A 311 41.95 -38.17 -6.91
N ALA A 312 42.60 -39.33 -6.85
CA ALA A 312 42.72 -40.22 -8.01
C ALA A 312 41.36 -40.78 -8.44
N GLU A 313 40.50 -41.18 -7.49
CA GLU A 313 39.14 -41.64 -7.80
C GLU A 313 38.28 -40.51 -8.40
N LEU A 314 38.46 -39.26 -7.95
CA LEU A 314 37.79 -38.09 -8.55
C LEU A 314 38.26 -37.85 -9.99
N ALA A 315 39.56 -38.02 -10.27
CA ALA A 315 40.10 -37.94 -11.62
C ALA A 315 39.56 -39.08 -12.53
N THR A 316 39.41 -40.30 -11.99
CA THR A 316 38.82 -41.44 -12.71
C THR A 316 37.36 -41.19 -13.10
N LEU A 317 36.58 -40.49 -12.27
CA LEU A 317 35.20 -40.11 -12.62
C LEU A 317 35.12 -39.17 -13.82
N LYS A 318 36.06 -38.23 -13.91
CA LYS A 318 36.12 -37.19 -14.95
C LYS A 318 36.80 -37.64 -16.23
N SER A 319 37.55 -38.73 -16.18
CA SER A 319 38.27 -39.25 -17.34
C SER A 319 37.29 -39.72 -18.42
N GLU A 320 37.43 -39.21 -19.64
CA GLU A 320 36.68 -39.67 -20.81
C GLU A 320 37.06 -41.10 -21.22
N THR A 321 38.25 -41.56 -20.81
CA THR A 321 38.81 -42.87 -21.18
C THR A 321 38.55 -43.97 -20.16
N SER A 322 38.04 -43.63 -18.97
CA SER A 322 37.74 -44.61 -17.92
C SER A 322 36.43 -45.35 -18.19
N SER A 323 36.43 -46.66 -17.94
CA SER A 323 35.26 -47.50 -18.17
C SER A 323 34.11 -47.18 -17.21
N GLU A 324 32.88 -47.44 -17.66
CA GLU A 324 31.65 -47.27 -16.86
C GLU A 324 31.71 -47.97 -15.49
N LYS A 325 32.33 -49.16 -15.45
CA LYS A 325 32.52 -49.95 -14.23
C LYS A 325 33.50 -49.30 -13.25
N GLU A 326 34.54 -48.67 -13.77
CA GLU A 326 35.52 -47.92 -12.95
C GLU A 326 34.88 -46.66 -12.39
N LYS A 327 34.13 -45.91 -13.21
CA LYS A 327 33.42 -44.71 -12.77
C LYS A 327 32.43 -45.01 -11.64
N LYS A 328 31.63 -46.07 -11.75
CA LYS A 328 30.71 -46.50 -10.68
C LYS A 328 31.44 -46.87 -9.38
N LYS A 329 32.59 -47.54 -9.48
CA LYS A 329 33.40 -47.90 -8.31
C LYS A 329 33.99 -46.67 -7.64
N SER A 330 34.54 -45.74 -8.41
CA SER A 330 35.10 -44.48 -7.92
C SER A 330 34.03 -43.57 -7.30
N GLY A 331 32.86 -43.50 -7.92
CA GLY A 331 31.70 -42.76 -7.42
C GLY A 331 31.18 -43.29 -6.09
N SER A 332 31.09 -44.63 -5.93
CA SER A 332 30.71 -45.25 -4.66
C SER A 332 31.68 -44.93 -3.51
N LEU A 333 32.98 -44.86 -3.80
CA LEU A 333 34.00 -44.52 -2.81
C LEU A 333 33.92 -43.04 -2.38
N LEU A 334 33.69 -42.15 -3.34
CA LEU A 334 33.52 -40.72 -3.06
C LEU A 334 32.21 -40.44 -2.31
N ARG A 335 31.12 -41.13 -2.65
CA ARG A 335 29.86 -41.07 -1.90
C ARG A 335 30.05 -41.45 -0.43
N LYS A 336 30.67 -42.60 -0.16
CA LYS A 336 30.96 -43.04 1.22
C LYS A 336 31.84 -42.04 1.98
N PHE A 337 32.76 -41.37 1.28
CA PHE A 337 33.57 -40.31 1.87
C PHE A 337 32.72 -39.08 2.22
N LEU A 338 31.88 -38.60 1.31
CA LEU A 338 30.99 -37.46 1.55
C LEU A 338 29.97 -37.75 2.65
N GLU A 339 29.40 -38.96 2.71
CA GLU A 339 28.48 -39.40 3.76
C GLU A 339 29.17 -39.50 5.15
N THR A 340 30.49 -39.74 5.18
CA THR A 340 31.25 -39.74 6.45
C THR A 340 31.70 -38.34 6.88
N CYS A 341 31.56 -37.33 6.00
CA CYS A 341 31.82 -35.94 6.34
C CYS A 341 30.57 -35.34 7.01
N ASN A 342 30.53 -35.27 8.33
CA ASN A 342 29.44 -34.62 9.09
C ASN A 342 29.54 -33.08 9.06
N SER A 343 29.74 -32.50 7.88
CA SER A 343 29.83 -31.05 7.67
C SER A 343 28.67 -30.56 6.83
N GLU A 344 28.16 -29.37 7.12
CA GLU A 344 27.06 -28.77 6.35
C GLU A 344 27.45 -28.57 4.88
N THR A 345 28.71 -28.22 4.62
CA THR A 345 29.31 -28.14 3.28
C THR A 345 29.22 -29.47 2.51
N ALA A 346 29.40 -30.61 3.18
CA ALA A 346 29.26 -31.92 2.54
C ALA A 346 27.80 -32.26 2.21
N LYS A 347 26.85 -31.88 3.07
CA LYS A 347 25.41 -32.06 2.81
C LYS A 347 24.94 -31.21 1.63
N GLU A 348 25.35 -29.95 1.58
CA GLU A 348 25.06 -29.05 0.46
C GLU A 348 25.63 -29.59 -0.86
N ILE A 349 26.84 -30.14 -0.85
CA ILE A 349 27.44 -30.74 -2.03
C ILE A 349 26.65 -31.98 -2.45
N ILE A 350 26.28 -32.87 -1.53
CA ILE A 350 25.45 -34.04 -1.82
C ILE A 350 24.09 -33.63 -2.41
N GLN A 351 23.45 -32.59 -1.85
CA GLN A 351 22.18 -32.07 -2.33
C GLN A 351 22.31 -31.46 -3.74
N THR A 352 23.35 -30.66 -3.97
CA THR A 352 23.63 -30.04 -5.27
C THR A 352 23.93 -31.10 -6.35
N ILE A 353 24.67 -32.15 -5.97
CA ILE A 353 24.95 -33.34 -6.79
C ILE A 353 23.65 -34.05 -7.21
N ALA A 354 22.68 -34.16 -6.29
CA ALA A 354 21.40 -34.82 -6.55
C ALA A 354 20.47 -33.98 -7.43
N GLU A 355 20.50 -32.65 -7.29
CA GLU A 355 19.57 -31.74 -7.97
C GLU A 355 20.02 -31.32 -9.39
N LYS A 356 21.33 -31.24 -9.66
CA LYS A 356 21.88 -30.59 -10.87
C LYS A 356 22.74 -31.50 -11.75
N GLY A 357 22.58 -32.82 -11.59
CA GLY A 357 23.53 -33.85 -12.05
C GLY A 357 24.08 -33.70 -13.47
N GLU A 358 25.35 -33.33 -13.57
CA GLU A 358 26.18 -33.62 -14.75
C GLU A 358 26.48 -35.12 -14.87
N GLY A 359 26.87 -35.56 -16.08
CA GLY A 359 27.04 -36.97 -16.42
C GLY A 359 27.98 -37.78 -15.52
N TRP A 360 29.03 -37.17 -14.93
CA TRP A 360 29.92 -37.88 -14.00
C TRP A 360 29.42 -37.86 -12.55
N VAL A 361 28.61 -36.87 -12.19
CA VAL A 361 28.00 -36.67 -10.88
C VAL A 361 26.94 -37.74 -10.60
N GLN A 362 26.31 -38.26 -11.65
CA GLN A 362 25.43 -39.43 -11.58
C GLN A 362 26.12 -40.65 -10.95
N TYR A 363 27.43 -40.84 -11.13
CA TYR A 363 28.14 -41.98 -10.50
C TYR A 363 28.32 -41.82 -8.99
N ILE A 364 28.19 -40.61 -8.45
CA ILE A 364 28.18 -40.35 -7.00
C ILE A 364 26.75 -40.48 -6.45
N GLY A 365 25.74 -40.03 -7.19
CA GLY A 365 24.32 -40.06 -6.78
C GLY A 365 23.58 -41.39 -7.02
N THR A 366 24.08 -42.28 -7.88
CA THR A 366 23.34 -43.50 -8.29
C THR A 366 23.38 -44.61 -7.23
N MET A 367 22.35 -44.62 -6.38
CA MET A 367 21.51 -45.79 -6.09
C MET A 367 20.23 -45.27 -5.42
N LEU A 368 19.27 -44.90 -6.24
CA LEU A 368 17.87 -45.28 -6.10
C LEU A 368 17.41 -45.79 -7.46
#